data_AF-A0A3M1SZ22-F1
#
_entry.id   AF-A0A3M1SZ22-F1
#
_cell.length_a   1.000
_cell.length_b   1.000
_cell.length_c   1.000
_cell.angle_alpha   90.00
_cell.angle_beta   90.00
_cell.angle_gamma   90.00
#
_symmetry.space_group_name_H-M   'P 1'
#
loop_
_entity.id
_entity.type
_entity.pdbx_description
1 polymer ?
#
loop_
_entity_poly.entity_id
_entity_poly.type
_entity_poly.pdbx_seq_one_letter_code
_entity_poly.pdbx_strand_id
1 'polypeptide(L)'
;MKPESVIVETIVGNKPFQIETGKIAAQAGGAVTVRVGDTVVFAAATMSSEPKESVDFFPLTVDYEERMYAGGRIPGSFFRREGRPSDEAILTARLADRPLRPLFPKDLRNEVQIILYSL
;
A
#
# COMPACT_ATOMS: atom_id res chain seq x y z
N MET A 1 3.80 8.75 -23.12
CA MET A 1 4.49 9.61 -22.15
C MET A 1 5.46 8.73 -21.38
N LYS A 2 6.75 9.06 -21.30
CA LYS A 2 7.70 8.25 -20.50
C LYS A 2 7.37 8.46 -19.02
N PRO A 3 7.36 7.41 -18.19
CA PRO A 3 7.12 7.57 -16.77
C PRO A 3 8.29 8.35 -16.15
N GLU A 4 8.02 9.58 -15.70
CA GLU A 4 9.00 10.43 -15.02
C GLU A 4 8.82 10.29 -13.51
N SER A 5 9.91 10.03 -12.81
CA SER A 5 9.92 9.92 -11.35
C SER A 5 9.93 11.31 -10.73
N VAL A 6 8.95 11.61 -9.89
CA VAL A 6 8.98 12.75 -8.99
C VAL A 6 9.38 12.26 -7.61
N ILE A 7 10.47 12.83 -7.08
CA ILE A 7 11.02 12.48 -5.77
C ILE A 7 10.93 13.70 -4.86
N VAL A 8 10.36 13.49 -3.67
CA VAL A 8 10.30 14.50 -2.60
C VAL A 8 11.02 13.92 -1.39
N GLU A 9 11.95 14.70 -0.85
CA GLU A 9 12.77 14.32 0.29
C GLU A 9 12.56 15.28 1.45
N THR A 10 12.57 14.74 2.66
CA THR A 10 12.52 15.52 3.89
C THR A 10 13.22 14.76 5.03
N ILE A 11 13.47 15.45 6.13
CA ILE A 11 14.01 14.86 7.34
C ILE A 11 12.89 14.78 8.37
N VAL A 12 12.59 13.57 8.86
CA VAL A 12 11.63 13.34 9.94
C VAL A 12 12.39 12.86 11.16
N GLY A 13 12.46 13.69 12.19
CA GLY A 13 13.36 13.47 13.33
C GLY A 13 14.82 13.50 12.85
N ASN A 14 15.52 12.37 12.93
CA ASN A 14 16.91 12.21 12.46
C ASN A 14 17.04 11.23 11.29
N LYS A 15 15.93 10.91 10.61
CA LYS A 15 15.92 9.94 9.50
C LYS A 15 15.56 10.62 8.18
N PRO A 16 16.31 10.38 7.10
CA PRO A 16 15.92 10.82 5.77
C PRO A 16 14.67 10.05 5.34
N PHE A 17 13.67 10.79 4.88
CA PHE A 17 12.39 10.28 4.41
C PHE A 17 12.25 10.68 2.94
N GLN A 18 12.09 9.70 2.06
CA GLN A 18 11.98 9.91 0.63
C GLN A 18 10.66 9.32 0.13
N ILE A 19 9.95 10.08 -0.70
CA ILE A 19 8.72 9.66 -1.37
C ILE A 19 8.91 9.82 -2.87
N GLU A 20 8.75 8.73 -3.62
CA GLU A 20 8.82 8.70 -5.08
C GLU A 20 7.45 8.33 -5.67
N THR A 21 7.07 8.99 -6.78
CA THR A 21 5.86 8.65 -7.55
C THR A 21 6.09 8.83 -9.06
N GLY A 22 5.18 8.32 -9.89
CA GLY A 22 5.17 8.49 -11.35
C GLY A 22 5.93 7.44 -12.17
N LYS A 23 6.87 6.71 -11.55
CA LYS A 23 7.69 5.73 -12.26
C LYS A 23 7.03 4.36 -12.46
N ILE A 24 6.35 3.86 -11.43
CA ILE A 24 5.78 2.50 -11.38
C ILE A 24 4.29 2.55 -11.06
N ALA A 25 3.57 1.49 -11.46
CA ALA A 25 2.12 1.36 -11.28
C ALA A 25 1.29 2.54 -11.80
N ALA A 26 1.65 3.07 -12.98
CA ALA A 26 0.98 4.21 -13.61
C ALA A 26 -0.52 3.99 -13.96
N GLN A 27 -1.01 2.75 -13.87
CA GLN A 27 -2.43 2.42 -14.06
C GLN A 27 -3.24 2.44 -12.75
N ALA A 28 -2.58 2.51 -11.59
CA ALA A 28 -3.26 2.69 -10.32
C ALA A 28 -3.85 4.09 -10.22
N GLY A 29 -4.89 4.28 -9.40
CA GLY A 29 -5.44 5.61 -9.10
C GLY A 29 -4.43 6.51 -8.39
N GLY A 30 -3.52 5.91 -7.62
CA GLY A 30 -2.31 6.54 -7.10
C GLY A 30 -1.28 5.49 -6.69
N ALA A 31 0.00 5.80 -6.85
CA ALA A 31 1.10 4.93 -6.45
C ALA A 31 2.28 5.73 -5.90
N VAL A 32 2.83 5.27 -4.78
CA VAL A 32 3.99 5.89 -4.13
C VAL A 32 4.95 4.83 -3.60
N THR A 33 6.24 5.09 -3.74
CA THR A 33 7.31 4.35 -3.07
C THR A 33 7.86 5.22 -1.96
N VAL A 34 7.82 4.72 -0.73
CA VAL A 34 8.32 5.42 0.45
C VAL A 34 9.58 4.71 0.94
N ARG A 35 10.64 5.47 1.20
CA ARG A 35 11.91 4.98 1.73
C ARG A 35 12.28 5.72 3.01
N VAL A 36 12.67 4.95 4.03
CA VAL A 36 13.21 5.46 5.29
C VAL A 36 14.49 4.70 5.61
N GLY A 37 15.64 5.35 5.44
CA GLY A 37 16.93 4.65 5.47
C GLY A 37 16.99 3.56 4.40
N ASP A 38 17.18 2.31 4.83
CA ASP A 38 17.26 1.14 3.94
C ASP A 38 15.91 0.42 3.76
N THR A 39 14.87 0.82 4.50
CA THR A 39 13.54 0.20 4.38
C THR A 39 12.74 0.88 3.28
N VAL A 40 12.18 0.09 2.37
CA VAL A 40 11.33 0.56 1.26
C VAL A 40 9.96 -0.11 1.35
N VAL A 41 8.91 0.70 1.20
CA VAL A 41 7.52 0.24 1.11
C VAL A 41 6.90 0.86 -0.13
N PHE A 42 6.22 0.04 -0.91
CA PHE A 42 5.41 0.50 -2.02
C PHE A 42 3.93 0.47 -1.64
N ALA A 43 3.19 1.51 -2.05
CA ALA A 43 1.76 1.62 -1.87
C ALA A 43 1.08 1.92 -3.21
N ALA A 44 0.02 1.21 -3.54
CA ALA A 44 -0.89 1.55 -4.63
C ALA A 44 -2.33 1.59 -4.13
N ALA A 45 -3.07 2.60 -4.58
CA ALA A 45 -4.48 2.77 -4.31
C ALA A 45 -5.27 2.81 -5.61
N THR A 46 -6.40 2.11 -5.64
CA THR A 46 -7.33 2.09 -6.77
C THR A 46 -8.76 2.25 -6.27
N MET A 47 -9.60 2.86 -7.10
CA MET A 47 -11.01 3.02 -6.85
C MET A 47 -11.79 2.57 -8.08
N SER A 48 -12.86 1.82 -7.86
CA SER A 48 -13.81 1.45 -8.91
C SER A 48 -14.47 2.68 -9.54
N SER A 49 -14.73 2.64 -10.84
CA SER A 49 -15.40 3.72 -11.57
C SER A 49 -16.87 3.88 -11.17
N GLU A 50 -17.52 2.77 -10.83
CA GLU A 50 -18.92 2.71 -10.48
C GLU A 50 -19.09 2.33 -9.00
N PRO A 51 -20.09 2.89 -8.30
CA PRO A 51 -20.38 2.51 -6.93
C PRO A 51 -20.87 1.06 -6.87
N LYS A 52 -20.54 0.36 -5.78
CA LYS A 52 -20.97 -1.02 -5.60
C LYS A 52 -22.45 -1.06 -5.27
N GLU A 53 -23.23 -1.74 -6.11
CA GLU A 53 -24.65 -1.93 -5.88
C GLU A 53 -24.89 -2.77 -4.62
N SER A 54 -25.95 -2.44 -3.88
CA SER A 54 -26.41 -3.20 -2.71
C SER A 54 -25.46 -3.23 -1.50
N VAL A 55 -24.61 -2.20 -1.33
CA VAL A 55 -23.75 -2.05 -0.14
C VAL A 55 -24.18 -0.84 0.70
N ASP A 56 -24.43 -1.06 1.99
CA ASP A 56 -24.84 -0.05 2.97
C ASP A 56 -23.66 0.62 3.70
N PHE A 57 -22.44 0.09 3.53
CA PHE A 57 -21.19 0.60 4.11
C PHE A 57 -20.19 1.10 3.05
N PHE A 58 -19.09 1.73 3.48
CA PHE A 58 -17.98 2.12 2.61
C PHE A 58 -17.00 0.93 2.41
N PRO A 59 -16.92 0.36 1.19
CA PRO A 59 -16.09 -0.80 0.91
C PRO A 59 -14.61 -0.40 0.70
N LEU A 60 -13.90 -0.25 1.82
CA LEU A 60 -12.45 -0.08 1.86
C LEU A 60 -11.76 -1.39 2.25
N THR A 61 -10.83 -1.82 1.39
CA THR A 61 -9.94 -2.96 1.62
C THR A 61 -8.50 -2.44 1.69
N VAL A 62 -7.80 -2.80 2.75
CA VAL A 62 -6.37 -2.49 2.93
C VAL A 62 -5.63 -3.79 3.16
N ASP A 63 -4.67 -4.08 2.28
CA ASP A 63 -3.84 -5.26 2.35
C ASP A 63 -2.37 -4.86 2.54
N TYR A 64 -1.66 -5.59 3.39
CA TYR A 64 -0.21 -5.49 3.54
C TYR A 64 0.41 -6.84 3.26
N GLU A 65 1.30 -6.91 2.26
CA GLU A 65 2.05 -8.10 1.92
C GLU A 65 3.54 -7.90 2.28
N GLU A 66 4.00 -8.68 3.25
CA GLU A 66 5.42 -8.73 3.56
C GLU A 66 6.14 -9.68 2.60
N ARG A 67 7.07 -9.13 1.81
CA ARG A 67 7.90 -9.91 0.90
C ARG A 67 9.17 -10.37 1.60
N MET A 68 9.43 -11.67 1.59
CA MET A 68 10.61 -12.24 2.27
C MET A 68 11.93 -11.78 1.64
N TYR A 69 11.91 -11.44 0.35
CA TYR A 69 13.06 -10.90 -0.35
C TYR A 69 13.49 -9.53 0.19
N ALA A 70 12.59 -8.74 0.78
CA ALA A 70 12.93 -7.46 1.41
C ALA A 70 13.91 -7.66 2.59
N GLY A 71 13.82 -8.81 3.26
CA GLY A 71 14.76 -9.24 4.30
C GLY A 71 15.91 -10.12 3.79
N GLY A 72 16.04 -10.32 2.47
CA GLY A 72 17.03 -11.20 1.87
C GLY A 72 16.82 -12.69 2.17
N ARG A 73 15.59 -13.12 2.46
CA ARG A 73 15.26 -14.49 2.85
C ARG A 73 14.40 -15.20 1.81
N ILE A 74 14.61 -16.51 1.67
CA ILE A 74 13.75 -17.38 0.85
C ILE A 74 12.61 -17.88 1.75
N PRO A 75 11.33 -17.85 1.31
CA PRO A 75 10.23 -18.37 2.10
C PRO A 75 10.44 -19.85 2.48
N GLY A 76 10.32 -20.17 3.76
CA GLY A 76 10.44 -21.54 4.29
C GLY A 76 9.22 -22.43 4.05
N SER A 77 8.23 -21.97 3.27
CA SER A 77 7.04 -22.75 2.92
C SER A 77 7.37 -23.88 1.95
N PHE A 78 6.56 -24.95 1.92
CA PHE A 78 6.75 -26.06 0.98
C PHE A 78 6.82 -25.59 -0.48
N PHE A 79 6.00 -24.60 -0.84
CA PHE A 79 5.97 -24.00 -2.17
C PHE A 79 7.04 -22.92 -2.40
N ARG A 80 7.86 -22.59 -1.39
CA ARG A 80 8.86 -21.50 -1.42
C ARG A 80 8.29 -20.16 -1.90
N ARG A 81 7.06 -19.86 -1.50
CA ARG A 81 6.32 -18.63 -1.81
C ARG A 81 5.65 -18.08 -0.56
N GLU A 82 5.46 -16.76 -0.53
CA GLU A 82 4.59 -16.10 0.44
C GLU A 82 3.16 -16.67 0.30
N GLY A 83 2.55 -16.96 1.44
CA GLY A 83 1.23 -17.58 1.52
C GLY A 83 0.21 -16.62 2.11
N ARG A 84 -0.53 -17.09 3.11
CA ARG A 84 -1.46 -16.24 3.86
C ARG A 84 -0.71 -15.13 4.61
N PRO A 85 -1.30 -13.93 4.75
CA PRO A 85 -0.75 -12.87 5.57
C PRO A 85 -0.44 -13.36 6.99
N SER A 86 0.69 -12.90 7.54
CA SER A 86 1.04 -13.10 8.95
C SER A 86 0.17 -12.24 9.87
N ASP A 87 0.17 -12.54 11.17
CA ASP A 87 -0.53 -11.70 12.15
C ASP A 87 0.00 -10.26 12.15
N GLU A 88 1.32 -10.08 12.01
CA GLU A 88 1.94 -8.75 11.88
C GLU A 88 1.48 -8.02 10.61
N ALA A 89 1.34 -8.73 9.49
CA ALA A 89 0.83 -8.15 8.26
C ALA A 89 -0.64 -7.70 8.41
N ILE A 90 -1.46 -8.51 9.06
CA ILE A 90 -2.86 -8.17 9.36
C ILE A 90 -2.93 -6.96 10.29
N LEU A 91 -2.11 -6.91 11.35
CA LEU A 91 -2.06 -5.78 12.27
C LEU A 91 -1.59 -4.50 11.57
N THR A 92 -0.61 -4.59 10.69
CA THR A 92 -0.10 -3.46 9.89
C THR A 92 -1.16 -2.92 8.94
N ALA A 93 -1.87 -3.81 8.23
CA ALA A 93 -2.99 -3.43 7.39
C ALA A 93 -4.09 -2.70 8.20
N ARG A 94 -4.43 -3.20 9.40
CA ARG A 94 -5.39 -2.54 10.28
C ARG A 94 -4.92 -1.20 10.82
N LEU A 95 -3.63 -1.03 11.08
CA LEU A 95 -3.05 0.24 11.49
C LEU A 95 -3.15 1.30 10.39
N ALA A 96 -3.08 0.90 9.12
CA ALA A 96 -3.32 1.79 7.99
C ALA A 96 -4.82 2.06 7.73
N ASP A 97 -5.68 1.04 7.83
CA ASP A 97 -7.12 1.19 7.58
C ASP A 97 -7.81 2.15 8.57
N ARG A 98 -7.51 2.01 9.86
CA ARG A 98 -8.17 2.78 10.94
C ARG A 98 -8.10 4.31 10.77
N PRO A 99 -6.94 4.93 10.48
CA PRO A 99 -6.85 6.37 10.25
C PRO A 99 -7.38 6.78 8.87
N LEU A 100 -7.33 5.92 7.86
CA LEU A 100 -7.78 6.26 6.50
C LEU A 100 -9.30 6.25 6.37
N ARG A 101 -9.97 5.22 6.91
CA ARG A 101 -11.42 5.02 6.79
C ARG A 101 -12.29 6.25 7.14
N PRO A 102 -12.04 6.99 8.24
CA PRO A 102 -12.86 8.16 8.57
C PRO A 102 -12.59 9.40 7.69
N LEU A 103 -11.53 9.41 6.88
CA LEU A 103 -11.21 10.54 6.00
C LEU A 103 -12.03 10.53 4.70
N PHE A 104 -12.69 9.41 4.38
CA PHE A 104 -13.53 9.29 3.20
C PHE A 104 -14.94 9.89 3.43
N PRO A 105 -15.58 10.44 2.38
CA PRO A 105 -16.97 10.86 2.44
C PRO A 105 -17.88 9.72 2.89
N LYS A 106 -18.85 10.00 3.78
CA LYS A 106 -19.73 8.98 4.38
C LYS A 106 -20.67 8.30 3.37
N ASP A 107 -20.95 8.99 2.28
CA ASP A 107 -21.80 8.58 1.17
C ASP A 107 -21.04 7.85 0.06
N LEU A 108 -19.71 7.71 0.17
CA LEU A 108 -18.91 6.99 -0.80
C LEU A 108 -19.25 5.49 -0.78
N ARG A 109 -19.58 4.94 -1.96
CA ARG A 109 -19.91 3.52 -2.16
C ARG A 109 -19.03 2.84 -3.21
N ASN A 110 -18.07 3.56 -3.78
CA ASN A 110 -17.06 2.98 -4.65
C ASN A 110 -16.14 2.08 -3.82
N GLU A 111 -15.84 0.91 -4.37
CA GLU A 111 -14.81 0.02 -3.84
C GLU A 111 -13.45 0.68 -3.98
N VAL A 112 -12.76 0.81 -2.85
CA VAL A 112 -11.40 1.33 -2.74
C VAL A 112 -10.50 0.22 -2.23
N GLN A 113 -9.44 -0.07 -2.98
CA GLN A 113 -8.41 -1.01 -2.57
C GLN A 113 -7.09 -0.27 -2.38
N ILE A 114 -6.42 -0.54 -1.26
CA ILE A 114 -5.08 -0.06 -0.97
C ILE A 114 -4.20 -1.27 -0.70
N ILE A 115 -3.16 -1.46 -1.53
CA ILE A 115 -2.20 -2.54 -1.37
C ILE A 115 -0.86 -1.93 -0.97
N LEU A 116 -0.28 -2.46 0.09
CA LEU A 116 1.03 -2.12 0.61
C LEU A 116 1.92 -3.35 0.52
N TYR A 117 3.17 -3.20 0.09
CA TYR A 117 4.15 -4.28 0.23
C TYR A 117 5.56 -3.78 0.51
N SER A 118 6.29 -4.56 1.29
CA SER A 118 7.72 -4.32 1.53
C SER A 118 8.54 -4.68 0.28
N LEU A 119 9.55 -3.87 0.02
CA LEU A 119 10.51 -4.05 -1.08
C LEU A 119 11.92 -4.33 -0.54
#